data_AF-A0A829HKK0-F1
#
_entry.id   AF-A0A829HKK0-F1
#
_cell.length_a   1.000
_cell.length_b   1.000
_cell.length_c   1.000
_cell.angle_alpha   90.00
_cell.angle_beta   90.00
_cell.angle_gamma   90.00
#
_symmetry.space_group_name_H-M   'P 1'
#
loop_
_entity.id
_entity.type
_entity.pdbx_description
1 polymer ?
#
loop_
_entity_poly.entity_id
_entity_poly.type
_entity_poly.pdbx_seq_one_letter_code
_entity_poly.pdbx_strand_id
1 'polypeptide(L)'
;MNPILQKLAQPFTQKLIVSKAQIWRCLIQTPFYAGVPIYFIFVAFFAPDHYFSTEIFKVLYEIFLVVLYIALIYFILVFLPSYFVQLLLQKYQVLNFFSIMAYALLFTVIVPSLIIILNTAQINIIPFRFFVILCFFSLTFAVTNWILLVRTANKSKSCSKLKFPN
;
A
#
# COMPACT_ATOMS: atom_id res chain seq x y z
N MET A 1 2.58 -29.53 -10.44
CA MET A 1 2.43 -28.50 -9.39
C MET A 1 1.34 -28.94 -8.43
N ASN A 2 1.59 -28.95 -7.12
CA ASN A 2 0.66 -29.52 -6.13
C ASN A 2 -0.68 -28.73 -6.14
N PRO A 3 -1.86 -29.37 -6.25
CA PRO A 3 -3.16 -28.68 -6.33
C PRO A 3 -3.46 -27.78 -5.12
N ILE A 4 -2.87 -28.06 -3.96
CA ILE A 4 -2.97 -27.22 -2.76
C ILE A 4 -2.23 -25.90 -2.96
N LEU A 5 -1.01 -25.95 -3.51
CA LEU A 5 -0.21 -24.77 -3.86
C LEU A 5 -0.91 -23.89 -4.89
N GLN A 6 -1.61 -24.49 -5.85
CA GLN A 6 -2.36 -23.76 -6.86
C GLN A 6 -3.57 -23.01 -6.26
N LYS A 7 -4.30 -23.64 -5.33
CA LYS A 7 -5.38 -22.97 -4.58
C LYS A 7 -4.87 -21.82 -3.70
N LEU A 8 -3.68 -21.96 -3.11
CA LEU A 8 -3.05 -20.91 -2.30
C LEU A 8 -2.49 -19.75 -3.13
N ALA A 9 -2.03 -19.99 -4.35
CA ALA A 9 -1.50 -18.97 -5.24
C ALA A 9 -2.59 -18.21 -6.02
N GLN A 10 -3.77 -18.84 -6.20
CA GLN A 10 -4.91 -18.28 -6.93
C GLN A 10 -5.32 -16.86 -6.47
N PRO A 11 -5.34 -16.52 -5.16
CA PRO A 11 -5.67 -15.18 -4.70
C PRO A 11 -4.65 -14.11 -5.07
N PHE A 12 -3.46 -14.47 -5.55
CA PHE A 12 -2.40 -13.52 -5.93
C PHE A 12 -2.22 -13.43 -7.45
N THR A 13 -2.45 -14.54 -8.15
CA THR A 13 -2.32 -14.62 -9.61
C THR A 13 -3.61 -14.27 -10.36
N GLN A 14 -4.75 -14.22 -9.65
CA GLN A 14 -6.02 -13.84 -10.27
C GLN A 14 -5.98 -12.43 -10.87
N LYS A 15 -6.50 -12.30 -12.09
CA LYS A 15 -6.72 -11.02 -12.73
C LYS A 15 -8.01 -10.39 -12.18
N LEU A 16 -7.90 -9.18 -11.66
CA LEU A 16 -9.04 -8.45 -11.12
C LEU A 16 -9.73 -7.65 -12.21
N ILE A 17 -11.05 -7.86 -12.31
CA ILE A 17 -11.94 -7.06 -13.13
C ILE A 17 -12.67 -6.12 -12.18
N VAL A 18 -12.21 -4.87 -12.12
CA VAL A 18 -12.75 -3.80 -11.28
C VAL A 18 -13.02 -2.58 -12.14
N SER A 19 -14.02 -1.78 -11.79
CA SER A 19 -14.36 -0.53 -12.48
C SER A 19 -13.49 0.64 -12.00
N LYS A 20 -13.43 1.72 -12.80
CA LYS A 20 -12.69 2.95 -12.44
C LYS A 20 -13.10 3.52 -11.08
N ALA A 21 -14.41 3.53 -10.81
CA ALA A 21 -14.95 4.01 -9.54
C ALA A 21 -14.53 3.12 -8.34
N GLN A 22 -14.40 1.81 -8.55
CA GLN A 22 -13.92 0.89 -7.52
C GLN A 22 -12.43 1.10 -7.25
N ILE A 23 -11.60 1.27 -8.28
CA ILE A 23 -10.17 1.59 -8.16
C ILE A 23 -9.99 2.88 -7.35
N TRP A 24 -10.69 3.94 -7.74
CA TRP A 24 -10.64 5.23 -7.06
C TRP A 24 -10.98 5.12 -5.57
N ARG A 25 -12.09 4.45 -5.23
CA ARG A 25 -12.51 4.24 -3.83
C ARG A 25 -11.48 3.43 -3.04
N CYS A 26 -10.92 2.37 -3.63
CA CYS A 26 -9.92 1.54 -2.95
C CYS A 26 -8.65 2.35 -2.65
N LEU A 27 -8.16 3.12 -3.61
CA LEU A 27 -6.98 3.98 -3.41
C LEU A 27 -7.20 5.05 -2.36
N ILE A 28 -8.36 5.72 -2.32
CA ILE A 28 -8.68 6.70 -1.27
C ILE A 28 -8.71 6.03 0.11
N GLN A 29 -9.26 4.83 0.21
CA GLN A 29 -9.37 4.10 1.47
C GLN A 29 -8.03 3.53 1.94
N THR A 30 -7.12 3.22 1.02
CA THR A 30 -5.86 2.54 1.33
C THR A 30 -5.03 3.24 2.42
N PRO A 31 -4.76 4.56 2.40
CA PRO A 31 -3.97 5.20 3.45
C PRO A 31 -4.64 5.11 4.83
N PHE A 32 -5.97 5.11 4.93
CA PHE A 32 -6.67 4.97 6.21
C PHE A 32 -6.52 3.57 6.80
N TYR A 33 -6.62 2.53 5.97
CA TYR A 33 -6.44 1.15 6.41
C TYR A 33 -4.97 0.77 6.62
N ALA A 34 -4.06 1.34 5.82
CA ALA A 34 -2.62 1.11 5.93
C ALA A 34 -2.01 1.90 7.10
N GLY A 35 -2.58 3.05 7.46
CA GLY A 35 -2.04 3.93 8.50
C GLY A 35 -1.91 3.26 9.86
N VAL A 36 -2.89 2.42 10.24
CA VAL A 36 -2.85 1.68 11.52
C VAL A 36 -1.67 0.71 11.59
N PRO A 37 -1.49 -0.25 10.65
CA PRO A 37 -0.32 -1.13 10.69
C PRO A 37 1.01 -0.36 10.53
N ILE A 38 1.06 0.69 9.71
CA ILE A 38 2.26 1.54 9.58
C ILE A 38 2.63 2.18 10.92
N TYR A 39 1.63 2.70 11.65
CA TYR A 39 1.82 3.28 12.98
C TYR A 39 2.45 2.28 13.94
N PHE A 40 1.90 1.06 14.04
CA PHE A 40 2.46 0.04 14.92
C PHE A 40 3.86 -0.41 14.51
N ILE A 41 4.14 -0.50 13.20
CA ILE A 41 5.50 -0.76 12.71
C ILE A 41 6.44 0.34 13.20
N PHE A 42 6.07 1.61 13.07
CA PHE A 42 6.92 2.72 13.49
C PHE A 42 7.14 2.72 15.00
N VAL A 43 6.09 2.47 15.78
CA VAL A 43 6.22 2.29 17.24
C VAL A 43 7.22 1.19 17.56
N ALA A 44 7.17 0.04 16.88
CA ALA A 44 8.14 -1.03 17.11
C ALA A 44 9.59 -0.65 16.75
N PHE A 45 9.80 0.24 15.76
CA PHE A 45 11.13 0.67 15.35
C PHE A 45 11.70 1.83 16.19
N PHE A 46 10.85 2.66 16.78
CA PHE A 46 11.23 3.92 17.43
C PHE A 46 10.86 3.99 18.92
N ALA A 47 10.15 3.00 19.47
CA ALA A 47 9.85 2.97 20.90
C ALA A 47 11.16 2.88 21.73
N PRO A 48 11.28 3.67 22.80
CA PRO A 48 12.39 3.56 23.74
C PRO A 48 12.31 2.23 24.51
N ASP A 49 13.46 1.73 24.96
CA ASP A 49 13.55 0.49 25.75
C ASP A 49 12.80 0.56 27.09
N HIS A 50 12.49 1.77 27.56
CA HIS A 50 11.72 2.04 28.78
C HIS A 50 10.25 2.34 28.47
N TYR A 51 9.46 1.27 28.26
CA TYR A 51 8.05 1.32 27.88
C TYR A 51 7.09 2.00 28.90
N PHE A 52 7.53 2.24 30.14
CA PHE A 52 6.69 2.79 31.23
C PHE A 52 7.03 4.24 31.63
N SER A 53 7.73 4.98 30.78
CA SER A 53 8.05 6.41 31.01
C SER A 53 7.03 7.32 30.33
N THR A 54 6.81 8.54 30.84
CA THR A 54 6.03 9.58 30.16
C THR A 54 6.55 9.91 28.76
N GLU A 55 7.82 9.60 28.49
CA GLU A 55 8.44 9.71 27.17
C GLU A 55 7.78 8.83 26.11
N ILE A 56 7.18 7.69 26.49
CA ILE A 56 6.47 6.82 25.54
C ILE A 56 5.29 7.55 24.90
N PHE A 57 4.55 8.36 25.66
CA PHE A 57 3.40 9.10 25.15
C PHE A 57 3.82 10.17 24.14
N LYS A 58 4.97 10.81 24.35
CA LYS A 58 5.54 11.76 23.40
C LYS A 58 5.94 11.07 22.10
N VAL A 59 6.62 9.92 22.18
CA VAL A 59 7.00 9.13 21.00
C VAL A 59 5.78 8.63 20.23
N LEU A 60 4.76 8.12 20.91
CA LEU A 60 3.49 7.71 20.28
C LEU A 60 2.84 8.87 19.52
N TYR A 61 2.79 10.05 20.14
CA TYR A 61 2.23 11.24 19.51
C TYR A 61 3.05 11.72 18.30
N GLU A 62 4.37 11.75 18.40
CA GLU A 62 5.25 12.12 17.29
C GLU A 62 5.11 11.14 16.11
N ILE A 63 5.06 9.83 16.39
CA ILE A 63 4.83 8.82 15.36
C ILE A 63 3.46 8.99 14.71
N PHE A 64 2.43 9.30 15.51
CA PHE A 64 1.10 9.57 14.98
C PHE A 64 1.11 10.75 13.98
N LEU A 65 1.79 11.84 14.33
CA LEU A 65 1.96 12.99 13.44
C LEU A 65 2.72 12.62 12.16
N VAL A 66 3.78 11.81 12.26
CA VAL A 66 4.54 11.33 11.11
C VAL A 66 3.66 10.48 10.19
N VAL A 67 2.84 9.57 10.73
CA VAL A 67 1.92 8.76 9.92
C VAL A 67 0.88 9.62 9.21
N LEU A 68 0.36 10.66 9.87
CA LEU A 68 -0.57 11.61 9.28
C LEU A 68 0.09 12.40 8.14
N TYR A 69 1.34 12.83 8.33
CA TYR A 69 2.13 13.48 7.30
C TYR A 69 2.39 12.57 6.09
N ILE A 70 2.72 11.30 6.32
CA ILE A 70 2.87 10.30 5.25
C ILE A 70 1.56 10.09 4.49
N ALA A 71 0.41 10.05 5.18
CA ALA A 71 -0.89 9.94 4.54
C ALA A 71 -1.20 11.15 3.65
N LEU A 72 -0.82 12.36 4.06
CA LEU A 72 -0.93 13.56 3.23
C LEU A 72 -0.02 13.50 2.00
N ILE A 73 1.25 13.12 2.18
CA ILE A 73 2.19 12.92 1.07
C ILE A 73 1.64 11.89 0.09
N TYR A 74 1.05 10.81 0.58
CA TYR A 74 0.43 9.79 -0.26
C TYR A 74 -0.60 10.41 -1.22
N PHE A 75 -1.49 11.27 -0.73
CA PHE A 75 -2.51 11.91 -1.58
C PHE A 75 -1.92 12.85 -2.63
N ILE A 76 -0.81 13.52 -2.32
CA ILE A 76 -0.16 14.47 -3.24
C ILE A 76 0.68 13.73 -4.29
N LEU A 77 1.51 12.76 -3.86
CA LEU A 77 2.55 12.18 -4.69
C LEU A 77 2.27 10.76 -5.19
N VAL A 78 1.52 9.95 -4.45
CA VAL A 78 1.39 8.51 -4.73
C VAL A 78 0.02 8.15 -5.29
N PHE A 79 -1.04 8.81 -4.82
CA PHE A 79 -2.41 8.54 -5.19
C PHE A 79 -2.65 8.69 -6.69
N LEU A 80 -2.31 9.85 -7.24
CA LEU A 80 -2.59 10.17 -8.65
C LEU A 80 -1.80 9.25 -9.61
N PRO A 81 -0.47 9.05 -9.44
CA PRO A 81 0.28 8.12 -10.29
C PRO A 81 -0.21 6.67 -10.15
N SER A 82 -0.52 6.22 -8.93
CA SER A 82 -1.05 4.88 -8.69
C SER A 82 -2.40 4.67 -9.36
N TYR A 83 -3.27 5.69 -9.35
CA TYR A 83 -4.56 5.64 -10.02
C TYR A 83 -4.40 5.47 -11.54
N PHE A 84 -3.56 6.29 -12.17
CA PHE A 84 -3.33 6.18 -13.61
C PHE A 84 -2.70 4.83 -14.01
N VAL A 85 -1.71 4.35 -13.25
CA VAL A 85 -1.12 3.04 -13.50
C VAL A 85 -2.14 1.92 -13.30
N GLN A 86 -2.99 1.97 -12.26
CA GLN A 86 -4.03 0.97 -12.08
C GLN A 86 -5.07 0.97 -13.20
N LEU A 87 -5.47 2.13 -13.71
CA LEU A 87 -6.33 2.24 -14.89
C LEU A 87 -5.67 1.63 -16.14
N LEU A 88 -4.38 1.85 -16.32
CA LEU A 88 -3.62 1.29 -17.43
C LEU A 88 -3.54 -0.24 -17.32
N LEU A 89 -3.18 -0.75 -16.14
CA LEU A 89 -3.11 -2.20 -15.85
C LEU A 89 -4.49 -2.88 -16.01
N GLN A 90 -5.56 -2.17 -15.64
CA GLN A 90 -6.93 -2.63 -15.86
C GLN A 90 -7.25 -2.73 -17.36
N LYS A 91 -6.88 -1.71 -18.15
CA LYS A 91 -7.08 -1.69 -19.62
C LYS A 91 -6.40 -2.88 -20.30
N TYR A 92 -5.20 -3.24 -19.87
CA TYR A 92 -4.44 -4.38 -20.41
C TYR A 92 -4.77 -5.72 -19.72
N GLN A 93 -5.74 -5.77 -18.80
CA GLN A 93 -6.13 -6.99 -18.06
C GLN A 93 -4.95 -7.68 -17.36
N VAL A 94 -4.02 -6.89 -16.84
CA VAL A 94 -2.85 -7.38 -16.07
C VAL A 94 -2.92 -6.96 -14.60
N LEU A 95 -4.04 -6.40 -14.15
CA LEU A 95 -4.23 -6.04 -12.75
C LEU A 95 -4.29 -7.29 -11.84
N ASN A 96 -3.14 -7.66 -11.29
CA ASN A 96 -2.94 -8.74 -10.31
C ASN A 96 -2.11 -8.23 -9.13
N PHE A 97 -1.88 -9.08 -8.13
CA PHE A 97 -1.16 -8.69 -6.91
C PHE A 97 0.26 -8.21 -7.21
N PHE A 98 0.97 -8.90 -8.12
CA PHE A 98 2.34 -8.56 -8.48
C PHE A 98 2.43 -7.20 -9.18
N SER A 99 1.47 -6.88 -10.05
CA SER A 99 1.40 -5.56 -10.68
C SER A 99 1.11 -4.47 -9.65
N ILE A 100 0.29 -4.75 -8.62
CA ILE A 100 0.09 -3.83 -7.50
C ILE A 100 1.38 -3.60 -6.73
N MET A 101 2.06 -4.69 -6.38
CA MET A 101 3.34 -4.62 -5.67
C MET A 101 4.39 -3.83 -6.45
N ALA A 102 4.47 -4.06 -7.77
CA ALA A 102 5.45 -3.42 -8.63
C ALA A 102 5.29 -1.89 -8.66
N TYR A 103 4.06 -1.39 -8.88
CA TYR A 103 3.86 0.06 -8.90
C TYR A 103 3.94 0.67 -7.49
N ALA A 104 3.54 -0.07 -6.44
CA ALA A 104 3.69 0.38 -5.06
C ALA A 104 5.16 0.62 -4.73
N LEU A 105 6.04 -0.35 -5.03
CA LEU A 105 7.47 -0.22 -4.85
C LEU A 105 8.05 0.93 -5.69
N LEU A 106 7.59 1.05 -6.94
CA LEU A 106 8.02 2.12 -7.83
C LEU A 106 7.74 3.50 -7.21
N PHE A 107 6.51 3.77 -6.81
CA PHE A 107 6.11 5.11 -6.36
C PHE A 107 6.42 5.43 -4.90
N THR A 108 6.58 4.42 -4.05
CA THR A 108 6.81 4.64 -2.61
C THR A 108 8.24 4.37 -2.16
N VAL A 109 9.02 3.61 -2.93
CA VAL A 109 10.42 3.32 -2.63
C VAL A 109 11.33 3.93 -3.69
N ILE A 110 11.17 3.56 -4.95
CA ILE A 110 12.12 3.91 -6.02
C ILE A 110 12.09 5.42 -6.29
N VAL A 111 10.91 5.99 -6.58
CA VAL A 111 10.78 7.42 -6.90
C VAL A 111 11.27 8.30 -5.74
N PRO A 112 10.83 8.11 -4.48
CA PRO A 112 11.36 8.89 -3.36
C PRO A 112 12.86 8.73 -3.16
N SER A 113 13.40 7.51 -3.29
CA SER A 113 14.84 7.26 -3.16
C SER A 113 15.63 7.97 -4.26
N LEU A 114 15.15 7.95 -5.51
CA LEU A 114 15.78 8.66 -6.62
C LEU A 114 15.75 10.17 -6.40
N ILE A 115 14.62 10.74 -5.96
CA ILE A 115 14.52 12.17 -5.64
C ILE A 115 15.55 12.57 -4.59
N ILE A 116 15.68 11.77 -3.52
CA ILE A 116 16.66 12.02 -2.46
C ILE A 116 18.09 11.95 -3.03
N ILE A 117 18.43 10.90 -3.78
CA ILE A 117 19.78 10.74 -4.36
C ILE A 117 20.13 11.93 -5.28
N LEU A 118 19.18 12.34 -6.13
CA LEU A 118 19.38 13.44 -7.09
C LEU A 118 19.46 14.81 -6.42
N ASN A 119 18.68 15.05 -5.35
CA ASN A 119 18.61 16.35 -4.68
C ASN A 119 19.74 16.56 -3.66
N THR A 120 20.25 15.49 -3.06
CA THR A 120 21.20 15.63 -1.93
C THR A 120 22.66 15.65 -2.37
N ALA A 121 23.00 15.34 -3.64
CA ALA A 121 24.37 15.20 -4.21
C ALA A 121 25.34 14.31 -3.39
N GLN A 122 24.90 13.76 -2.27
CA GLN A 122 25.59 12.87 -1.37
C GLN A 122 24.96 11.48 -1.57
N ILE A 123 25.58 10.70 -2.45
CA ILE A 123 25.24 9.29 -2.70
C ILE A 123 25.41 8.45 -1.42
N ASN A 124 26.15 8.96 -0.45
CA ASN A 124 26.32 8.33 0.85
C ASN A 124 25.17 8.69 1.80
N ILE A 125 24.35 7.66 2.04
CA ILE A 125 23.46 7.50 3.19
C ILE A 125 22.05 8.07 2.96
N ILE A 126 21.25 7.41 2.10
CA ILE A 126 19.88 7.13 2.56
C ILE A 126 20.07 6.20 3.76
N PRO A 127 19.71 6.60 4.99
CA PRO A 127 19.90 5.74 6.14
C PRO A 127 19.23 4.40 5.87
N PHE A 128 19.95 3.29 6.03
CA PHE A 128 19.41 1.94 5.77
C PHE A 128 18.05 1.74 6.47
N ARG A 129 17.89 2.32 7.67
CA ARG A 129 16.63 2.38 8.41
C ARG A 129 15.49 3.04 7.62
N PHE A 130 15.75 4.16 6.93
CA PHE A 130 14.75 4.87 6.12
C PHE A 130 14.32 4.04 4.92
N PHE A 131 15.26 3.38 4.23
CA PHE A 131 14.94 2.47 3.13
C PHE A 131 14.07 1.30 3.59
N VAL A 132 14.42 0.67 4.70
CA VAL A 132 13.63 -0.43 5.30
C VAL A 132 12.22 0.03 5.65
N ILE A 133 12.08 1.22 6.22
CA ILE A 133 10.78 1.84 6.52
C ILE A 133 9.93 2.04 5.25
N LEU A 134 10.51 2.57 4.17
CA LEU A 134 9.80 2.73 2.90
C LEU A 134 9.35 1.39 2.32
N CYS A 135 10.16 0.34 2.45
CA CYS A 135 9.81 -1.02 2.03
C CYS A 135 8.60 -1.57 2.80
N PHE A 136 8.57 -1.40 4.13
CA PHE A 136 7.41 -1.79 4.95
C PHE A 136 6.17 -0.99 4.57
N PHE A 137 6.31 0.33 4.38
CA PHE A 137 5.22 1.18 3.92
C PHE A 137 4.66 0.69 2.58
N SER A 138 5.53 0.43 1.59
CA SER A 138 5.15 -0.08 0.27
C SER A 138 4.41 -1.40 0.35
N LEU A 139 4.92 -2.33 1.16
CA LEU A 139 4.32 -3.65 1.34
C LEU A 139 2.93 -3.52 1.96
N THR A 140 2.80 -2.77 3.06
CA THR A 140 1.53 -2.54 3.75
C THR A 140 0.53 -1.85 2.84
N PHE A 141 0.98 -0.86 2.05
CA PHE A 141 0.16 -0.21 1.04
C PHE A 141 -0.34 -1.19 -0.03
N ALA A 142 0.57 -1.97 -0.63
CA ALA A 142 0.24 -2.92 -1.69
C ALA A 142 -0.75 -3.99 -1.23
N VAL A 143 -0.51 -4.58 -0.05
CA VAL A 143 -1.38 -5.59 0.55
C VAL A 143 -2.75 -5.00 0.86
N THR A 144 -2.80 -3.82 1.46
CA THR A 144 -4.06 -3.15 1.80
C THR A 144 -4.88 -2.86 0.55
N ASN A 145 -4.27 -2.28 -0.50
CA ASN A 145 -4.98 -2.00 -1.74
C ASN A 145 -5.46 -3.29 -2.42
N TRP A 146 -4.63 -4.34 -2.43
CA TRP A 146 -5.02 -5.65 -2.97
C TRP A 146 -6.25 -6.21 -2.27
N ILE A 147 -6.25 -6.23 -0.93
CA ILE A 147 -7.36 -6.75 -0.14
C ILE A 147 -8.65 -5.95 -0.43
N LEU A 148 -8.56 -4.62 -0.49
CA LEU A 148 -9.70 -3.76 -0.80
C LEU A 148 -10.27 -4.04 -2.20
N LEU A 149 -9.41 -4.21 -3.20
CA LEU A 149 -9.81 -4.51 -4.57
C LEU A 149 -10.43 -5.91 -4.70
N VAL A 150 -9.84 -6.93 -4.10
CA VAL A 150 -10.39 -8.29 -4.07
C VAL A 150 -11.76 -8.31 -3.40
N ARG A 151 -11.89 -7.65 -2.24
CA ARG A 151 -13.17 -7.54 -1.53
C ARG A 151 -14.23 -6.87 -2.39
N THR A 152 -13.86 -5.81 -3.10
CA THR A 152 -14.77 -5.05 -3.95
C THR A 152 -15.18 -5.84 -5.21
N ALA A 153 -14.25 -6.56 -5.83
CA ALA A 153 -14.53 -7.44 -6.97
C ALA A 153 -15.40 -8.65 -6.59
N ASN A 154 -15.21 -9.21 -5.39
CA ASN A 154 -16.03 -10.32 -4.92
C ASN A 154 -17.45 -9.85 -4.58
N LYS A 155 -17.61 -8.65 -4.00
CA LYS A 155 -18.92 -8.04 -3.76
C LYS A 155 -19.69 -7.79 -5.07
N SER A 156 -19.02 -7.31 -6.12
CA SER A 156 -19.70 -7.09 -7.41
C SER A 156 -20.14 -8.40 -8.07
N LYS A 157 -19.30 -9.45 -8.03
CA LYS A 157 -19.66 -10.79 -8.53
C LYS A 157 -20.82 -11.43 -7.76
N SER A 158 -20.89 -11.22 -6.46
CA SER A 158 -22.02 -11.72 -5.64
C SER A 158 -23.31 -10.97 -5.97
N CYS A 159 -23.24 -9.65 -6.13
CA CYS A 159 -24.40 -8.83 -6.51
C CYS A 159 -24.92 -9.15 -7.92
N SER A 160 -24.03 -9.43 -8.89
CA SER A 160 -24.46 -9.82 -10.24
C SER A 160 -25.18 -11.17 -10.29
N LYS A 161 -24.84 -12.11 -9.39
CA LYS A 161 -25.52 -13.41 -9.29
C LYS A 161 -26.93 -13.33 -8.69
N LEU A 162 -27.24 -12.25 -7.98
CA LEU A 162 -28.55 -12.01 -7.37
C LEU A 162 -29.54 -11.30 -8.32
N LYS A 163 -29.12 -10.93 -9.53
CA LYS A 163 -30.07 -10.51 -10.57
C LYS A 163 -30.75 -11.76 -11.13
N PHE A 164 -31.99 -11.97 -10.71
CA PHE A 164 -32.86 -13.04 -11.22
C PHE A 164 -32.98 -12.97 -12.76
N PRO A 165 -33.01 -14.11 -13.46
CA PRO A 165 -33.43 -14.12 -14.86
C PRO A 165 -34.90 -13.67 -14.92
N ASN A 166 -35.18 -12.71 -15.80
CA ASN A 166 -36.56 -12.30 -16.14
C ASN A 166 -37.36 -13.48 -16.69
#